data_AF-A0A7J0BEZ7-F1
#
_entry.id   AF-A0A7J0BEZ7-F1
#
_cell.length_a   1.000
_cell.length_b   1.000
_cell.length_c   1.000
_cell.angle_alpha   90.00
_cell.angle_beta   90.00
_cell.angle_gamma   90.00
#
_symmetry.space_group_name_H-M   'P 1'
#
loop_
_entity.id
_entity.type
_entity.pdbx_description
1 polymer ?
#
loop_
_entity_poly.entity_id
_entity_poly.type
_entity_poly.pdbx_seq_one_letter_code
_entity_poly.pdbx_strand_id
1 'polypeptide(L)'
;MSAVRAYHWMCLVGAIVFEVAGTTIMKAAQSWSIPYGAQLGIAAMLAFIGLSYYLLSLATTALPVGVAFAFWEGLGLFFITLSSVLLLGEDMTLTRFAALCAVAAGVLLVHHGTAGGDTGGSGPSGNGQDSDNHEAAASEGRR
;
A
#
# COMPACT_ATOMS: atom_id res chain seq x y z
N MET A 1 11.06 9.52 -15.84
CA MET A 1 10.94 9.04 -14.43
C MET A 1 9.59 9.37 -13.79
N SER A 2 8.99 10.55 -14.02
CA SER A 2 7.66 10.91 -13.48
C SER A 2 6.51 10.07 -14.07
N ALA A 3 6.50 9.85 -15.38
CA ALA A 3 5.45 9.07 -16.05
C ALA A 3 5.37 7.61 -15.58
N VAL A 4 6.52 6.98 -15.33
CA VAL A 4 6.59 5.60 -14.81
C VAL A 4 6.00 5.56 -13.40
N ARG A 5 6.38 6.47 -12.50
CA ARG A 5 5.78 6.51 -11.15
C ARG A 5 4.27 6.77 -11.22
N ALA A 6 3.83 7.73 -12.04
CA ALA A 6 2.42 8.05 -12.22
C ALA A 6 1.61 6.83 -12.69
N TYR A 7 2.15 6.03 -13.62
CA TYR A 7 1.52 4.80 -14.09
C TYR A 7 1.25 3.80 -12.94
N HIS A 8 2.20 3.58 -12.05
CA HIS A 8 2.05 2.62 -10.94
C HIS A 8 1.02 3.10 -9.91
N TRP A 9 0.95 4.41 -9.65
CA TRP A 9 -0.11 5.01 -8.83
C TRP A 9 -1.48 4.88 -9.49
N MET A 10 -1.58 5.05 -10.80
CA MET A 10 -2.82 4.81 -11.55
C MET A 10 -3.24 3.34 -11.49
N CYS A 11 -2.30 2.40 -11.58
CA CYS A 11 -2.58 0.98 -11.39
C CYS A 11 -3.11 0.69 -9.98
N LEU A 12 -2.52 1.31 -8.94
CA LEU A 12 -2.97 1.16 -7.56
C LEU A 12 -4.40 1.68 -7.35
N VAL A 13 -4.70 2.87 -7.89
CA VAL A 13 -6.06 3.43 -7.87
C VAL A 13 -7.01 2.52 -8.63
N GLY A 14 -6.60 2.03 -9.80
CA GLY A 14 -7.37 1.06 -10.58
C GLY A 14 -7.68 -0.21 -9.77
N ALA A 15 -6.69 -0.77 -9.07
CA ALA A 15 -6.87 -1.94 -8.23
C ALA A 15 -7.97 -1.74 -7.18
N ILE A 16 -7.90 -0.63 -6.43
CA ILE A 16 -8.91 -0.27 -5.43
C ILE A 16 -10.30 -0.13 -6.08
N VAL A 17 -10.40 0.53 -7.24
CA VAL A 17 -11.68 0.69 -7.94
C VAL A 17 -12.28 -0.66 -8.35
N PHE A 18 -11.47 -1.57 -8.90
CA PHE A 18 -11.95 -2.90 -9.29
C PHE A 18 -12.37 -3.74 -8.08
N GLU A 19 -11.63 -3.65 -6.97
CA GLU A 19 -11.98 -4.31 -5.70
C GLU A 19 -13.33 -3.82 -5.16
N VAL A 20 -13.50 -2.51 -5.02
CA VAL A 20 -14.73 -1.88 -4.52
C VAL A 20 -15.90 -2.18 -5.45
N ALA A 21 -15.69 -2.11 -6.77
CA ALA A 21 -16.73 -2.44 -7.74
C ALA A 21 -17.13 -3.91 -7.66
N GLY A 22 -16.17 -4.84 -7.61
CA GLY A 22 -16.44 -6.28 -7.54
C GLY A 22 -17.21 -6.67 -6.29
N THR A 23 -16.80 -6.15 -5.13
CA THR A 23 -17.48 -6.40 -3.84
C THR A 23 -18.87 -5.78 -3.80
N THR A 24 -19.02 -4.56 -4.32
CA THR A 24 -20.32 -3.89 -4.43
C THR A 24 -21.28 -4.66 -5.35
N ILE A 25 -20.81 -5.11 -6.51
CA ILE A 25 -21.60 -5.91 -7.48
C ILE A 25 -22.03 -7.23 -6.85
N MET A 26 -21.14 -7.96 -6.16
CA MET A 26 -21.51 -9.19 -5.44
C MET A 26 -22.65 -8.92 -4.46
N LYS A 27 -22.51 -7.84 -3.68
CA LYS A 27 -23.49 -7.52 -2.64
C LYS A 27 -24.83 -7.11 -3.24
N ALA A 28 -24.83 -6.29 -4.28
CA ALA A 28 -26.04 -5.92 -5.02
C ALA A 28 -26.72 -7.13 -5.68
N ALA A 29 -25.92 -8.05 -6.24
CA ALA A 29 -26.42 -9.24 -6.93
C ALA A 29 -27.17 -10.22 -6.04
N GLN A 30 -26.93 -10.20 -4.71
CA GLN A 30 -27.70 -11.00 -3.75
C GLN A 30 -29.16 -10.54 -3.66
N SER A 31 -29.46 -9.29 -4.01
CA SER A 31 -30.82 -8.73 -3.99
C SER A 31 -31.53 -8.83 -5.35
N TRP A 32 -30.88 -9.37 -6.39
CA TRP A 32 -31.50 -9.56 -7.70
C TRP A 32 -32.47 -10.75 -7.70
N SER A 33 -33.68 -10.54 -8.19
CA SER A 33 -34.73 -11.55 -8.32
C SER A 33 -34.57 -12.47 -9.54
N ILE A 34 -33.37 -12.55 -10.12
CA ILE A 34 -33.06 -13.33 -11.31
C ILE A 34 -32.56 -14.72 -10.88
N PRO A 35 -33.03 -15.83 -11.47
CA PRO A 35 -32.46 -17.14 -11.20
C PRO A 35 -30.95 -17.13 -11.51
N TYR A 36 -30.13 -17.63 -10.58
CA TYR A 36 -28.66 -17.59 -10.65
C TYR A 36 -28.01 -16.19 -10.54
N GLY A 37 -28.76 -15.13 -10.22
CA GLY A 37 -28.23 -13.77 -10.08
C GLY A 37 -27.09 -13.66 -9.05
N ALA A 38 -27.23 -14.33 -7.90
CA ALA A 38 -26.20 -14.37 -6.87
C ALA A 38 -24.90 -15.06 -7.37
N GLN A 39 -25.01 -16.14 -8.13
CA GLN A 39 -23.84 -16.84 -8.69
C GLN A 39 -23.14 -15.99 -9.75
N LEU A 40 -23.89 -15.26 -10.58
CA LEU A 40 -23.34 -14.30 -11.53
C LEU A 40 -22.60 -13.16 -10.80
N GLY A 41 -23.15 -12.67 -9.69
CA GLY A 41 -22.51 -11.66 -8.86
C GLY A 41 -21.18 -12.13 -8.26
N ILE A 42 -21.13 -13.37 -7.78
CA ILE A 42 -19.88 -13.99 -7.28
C ILE A 42 -18.87 -14.14 -8.42
N ALA A 43 -19.30 -14.62 -9.60
CA ALA A 43 -18.42 -14.75 -10.75
C ALA A 43 -17.85 -13.40 -11.21
N ALA A 44 -18.69 -12.36 -11.26
CA ALA A 44 -18.26 -11.00 -11.54
C ALA A 44 -17.22 -10.54 -10.51
N MET A 45 -17.51 -10.67 -9.21
CA MET A 45 -16.57 -10.33 -8.15
C MET A 45 -15.22 -11.03 -8.31
N LEU A 46 -15.21 -12.32 -8.62
CA LEU A 46 -13.96 -13.06 -8.85
C LEU A 46 -13.14 -12.49 -10.02
N ALA A 47 -13.80 -12.07 -11.11
CA ALA A 47 -13.13 -11.42 -12.22
C ALA A 47 -12.57 -10.04 -11.82
N PHE A 48 -13.38 -9.24 -11.12
CA PHE A 48 -13.01 -7.91 -10.64
C PHE A 48 -11.85 -7.96 -9.62
N ILE A 49 -11.88 -8.86 -8.65
CA ILE A 49 -10.81 -9.01 -7.66
C ILE A 49 -9.54 -9.58 -8.29
N GLY A 50 -9.66 -10.50 -9.26
CA GLY A 50 -8.52 -10.98 -10.04
C GLY A 50 -7.83 -9.86 -10.80
N LEU A 51 -8.60 -8.98 -11.43
CA LEU A 51 -8.08 -7.79 -12.10
C LEU A 51 -7.47 -6.78 -11.12
N SER A 52 -8.08 -6.62 -9.95
CA SER A 52 -7.53 -5.81 -8.85
C SER A 52 -6.14 -6.30 -8.44
N TYR A 53 -6.01 -7.60 -8.16
CA TYR A 53 -4.72 -8.21 -7.79
C TYR A 53 -3.68 -8.10 -8.91
N TYR A 54 -4.10 -8.22 -10.17
CA TYR A 54 -3.20 -8.02 -11.30
C TYR A 54 -2.65 -6.59 -11.33
N LEU A 55 -3.51 -5.57 -11.20
CA LEU A 55 -3.07 -4.17 -11.16
C LEU A 55 -2.24 -3.85 -9.92
N LEU A 56 -2.57 -4.44 -8.77
CA LEU A 56 -1.78 -4.31 -7.54
C LEU A 56 -0.39 -4.90 -7.73
N SER A 57 -0.28 -6.08 -8.34
CA SER A 57 1.01 -6.73 -8.61
C SER A 57 1.87 -5.89 -9.56
N LEU A 58 1.25 -5.11 -10.46
CA LEU A 58 1.98 -4.17 -11.29
C LEU A 58 2.44 -2.95 -10.48
N ALA A 59 1.60 -2.42 -9.60
CA ALA A 59 1.93 -1.27 -8.74
C ALA A 59 3.09 -1.57 -7.77
N THR A 60 3.16 -2.79 -7.23
CA THR A 60 4.24 -3.23 -6.32
C THR A 60 5.60 -3.38 -7.00
N THR A 61 5.67 -3.37 -8.34
CA THR A 61 6.98 -3.41 -9.04
C THR A 61 7.76 -2.09 -8.91
N ALA A 62 7.11 -0.97 -8.60
CA ALA A 62 7.78 0.32 -8.39
C ALA A 62 7.55 0.93 -7.00
N LEU A 63 6.51 0.50 -6.27
CA LEU A 63 6.22 0.96 -4.92
C LEU A 63 6.69 -0.09 -3.89
N PRO A 64 7.13 0.32 -2.69
CA PRO A 64 7.38 -0.61 -1.60
C PRO A 64 6.13 -1.46 -1.35
N VAL A 65 6.31 -2.78 -1.29
CA VAL A 65 5.22 -3.75 -1.14
C VAL A 65 4.32 -3.38 0.04
N GLY A 66 4.92 -3.02 1.19
CA GLY A 66 4.16 -2.62 2.38
C GLY A 66 3.26 -1.40 2.18
N VAL A 67 3.72 -0.40 1.41
CA VAL A 67 2.91 0.80 1.11
C VAL A 67 1.76 0.45 0.16
N ALA A 68 2.05 -0.29 -0.91
CA ALA A 68 1.03 -0.68 -1.88
C ALA A 68 -0.08 -1.52 -1.23
N PHE A 69 0.27 -2.52 -0.40
CA PHE A 69 -0.72 -3.32 0.33
C PHE A 69 -1.48 -2.49 1.37
N ALA A 70 -0.82 -1.58 2.10
CA ALA A 70 -1.51 -0.74 3.08
C ALA A 70 -2.55 0.17 2.43
N PHE A 71 -2.22 0.79 1.29
CA PHE A 71 -3.19 1.61 0.55
C PHE A 71 -4.29 0.76 -0.06
N TRP A 72 -3.96 -0.39 -0.66
CA TRP A 72 -4.95 -1.26 -1.28
C TRP A 72 -5.97 -1.78 -0.25
N GLU A 73 -5.52 -2.44 0.81
CA GLU A 73 -6.41 -2.96 1.88
C GLU A 73 -7.10 -1.83 2.65
N GLY A 74 -6.37 -0.76 2.99
CA GLY A 74 -6.90 0.31 3.82
C GLY A 74 -7.92 1.19 3.11
N LEU A 75 -7.63 1.66 1.89
CA LEU A 75 -8.59 2.44 1.11
C LEU A 75 -9.69 1.54 0.53
N GLY A 76 -9.37 0.31 0.13
CA GLY A 76 -10.36 -0.69 -0.31
C GLY A 76 -11.43 -0.89 0.75
N LEU A 77 -11.03 -1.23 1.98
CA LEU A 77 -11.95 -1.39 3.11
C LEU A 77 -12.75 -0.12 3.41
N PHE A 78 -12.11 1.05 3.37
CA PHE A 78 -12.76 2.33 3.60
C PHE A 78 -13.89 2.57 2.59
N PHE A 79 -13.60 2.42 1.30
CA PHE A 79 -14.59 2.62 0.23
C PHE A 79 -15.64 1.52 0.17
N ILE A 80 -15.31 0.27 0.47
CA ILE A 80 -16.29 -0.83 0.57
C ILE A 80 -17.29 -0.53 1.67
N THR A 81 -16.81 -0.13 2.85
CA THR A 81 -17.68 0.19 4.00
C THR A 81 -18.56 1.39 3.68
N LEU A 82 -17.98 2.45 3.08
CA LEU A 82 -18.73 3.63 2.67
C LEU A 82 -19.79 3.27 1.61
N SER A 83 -19.43 2.47 0.61
CA SER A 83 -20.34 1.97 -0.41
C SER A 83 -21.45 1.11 0.20
N SER A 84 -21.14 0.28 1.21
CA SER A 84 -22.14 -0.52 1.92
C SER A 84 -23.18 0.36 2.61
N VAL A 85 -22.74 1.37 3.36
CA VAL A 85 -23.66 2.31 4.03
C VAL A 85 -24.51 3.09 3.03
N LEU A 86 -23.90 3.59 1.94
CA LEU A 86 -24.60 4.43 0.96
C LEU A 86 -25.56 3.64 0.05
N LEU A 87 -25.17 2.45 -0.40
CA LEU A 87 -25.93 1.67 -1.38
C LEU A 87 -26.89 0.67 -0.75
N LEU A 88 -26.56 0.14 0.44
CA LEU A 88 -27.40 -0.83 1.14
C LEU A 88 -28.23 -0.20 2.26
N GLY A 89 -27.97 1.07 2.61
CA GLY A 89 -28.65 1.73 3.72
C GLY A 89 -28.33 1.11 5.08
N GLU A 90 -27.17 0.46 5.23
CA GLU A 90 -26.73 -0.05 6.53
C GLU A 90 -26.48 1.10 7.50
N ASP A 91 -26.97 0.98 8.74
CA ASP A 91 -26.80 2.03 9.75
C ASP A 91 -25.32 2.31 10.04
N MET A 92 -24.91 3.56 9.88
CA MET A 92 -23.56 3.99 10.25
C MET A 92 -23.51 4.23 11.76
N THR A 93 -23.16 3.18 12.51
CA THR A 93 -22.94 3.30 13.96
C THR A 93 -21.68 4.12 14.25
N LEU A 94 -21.66 4.81 15.39
CA LEU A 94 -20.49 5.58 15.82
C LEU A 94 -19.21 4.73 15.88
N THR A 95 -19.35 3.44 16.24
CA THR A 95 -18.26 2.46 16.25
C THR A 95 -17.69 2.19 14.86
N ARG A 96 -18.54 2.04 13.83
CA ARG A 96 -18.09 1.84 12.43
C ARG A 96 -17.33 3.06 11.92
N PHE A 97 -17.82 4.25 12.24
CA PHE A 97 -17.13 5.49 11.89
C PHE A 97 -15.76 5.59 12.56
N ALA A 98 -15.68 5.33 13.87
CA ALA A 98 -14.40 5.33 14.59
C ALA A 98 -13.41 4.30 14.03
N ALA A 99 -13.90 3.12 13.65
CA ALA A 99 -13.09 2.09 13.00
C ALA A 99 -12.54 2.56 11.64
N LEU A 100 -13.36 3.23 10.81
CA LEU A 100 -12.91 3.81 9.54
C LEU A 100 -11.84 4.88 9.74
N CYS A 101 -11.99 5.74 10.75
CA CYS A 101 -10.96 6.72 11.10
C CYS A 101 -9.64 6.04 11.53
N ALA A 102 -9.73 4.95 12.30
CA ALA A 102 -8.56 4.19 12.72
C ALA A 102 -7.85 3.51 11.53
N VAL A 103 -8.60 2.94 10.58
CA VAL A 103 -8.04 2.38 9.33
C VAL A 103 -7.30 3.46 8.54
N ALA A 104 -7.93 4.63 8.34
CA ALA A 104 -7.30 5.75 7.65
C ALA A 104 -6.01 6.21 8.34
N ALA A 105 -6.01 6.31 9.69
CA ALA A 105 -4.81 6.65 10.46
C ALA A 105 -3.70 5.60 10.30
N GLY A 106 -4.05 4.31 10.27
CA GLY A 106 -3.11 3.22 10.02
C GLY A 106 -2.42 3.32 8.66
N VAL A 107 -3.17 3.60 7.60
CA VAL A 107 -2.60 3.80 6.25
C VAL A 107 -1.61 4.96 6.23
N LEU A 108 -1.97 6.10 6.83
CA LEU A 108 -1.09 7.26 6.93
C LEU A 108 0.19 6.96 7.72
N LEU A 109 0.08 6.17 8.79
CA LEU A 109 1.23 5.75 9.59
C LEU A 109 2.19 4.87 8.78
N VAL A 110 1.68 3.91 7.99
CA VAL A 110 2.52 3.07 7.13
C VAL A 110 3.22 3.91 6.05
N HIS A 111 2.51 4.87 5.47
CA HIS A 111 3.09 5.79 4.48
C HIS A 111 4.25 6.60 5.08
N HIS A 112 4.07 7.19 6.27
CA HIS A 112 5.13 7.97 6.93
C HIS A 112 6.29 7.11 7.45
N GLY A 113 6.01 5.92 8.01
CA GLY A 113 7.03 5.00 8.50
C GLY A 113 7.95 4.48 7.38
N THR A 114 7.43 4.33 6.18
CA THR A 114 8.23 3.92 5.02
C THR A 114 9.03 5.09 4.43
N ALA A 115 8.52 6.33 4.49
CA ALA A 115 9.23 7.52 4.01
C ALA A 115 10.37 7.98 4.93
N GLY A 116 10.34 7.64 6.22
CA GLY A 116 11.35 8.03 7.21
C GLY A 116 12.59 7.13 7.30
N GLY A 117 12.68 6.08 6.49
CA GLY A 117 13.80 5.12 6.54
C GLY A 117 15.13 5.63 5.96
N ASP A 118 15.13 6.73 5.19
CA ASP A 118 16.29 7.21 4.43
C ASP A 118 16.99 8.45 5.03
N THR A 119 16.72 8.85 6.27
CA THR A 119 17.47 9.93 6.96
C THR A 119 18.39 9.43 8.07
N GLY A 120 18.92 8.22 7.92
CA GLY A 120 20.05 7.70 8.71
C GLY A 120 21.39 7.92 8.01
N GLY A 121 21.62 9.11 7.44
CA GLY A 121 22.93 9.53 6.95
C GLY A 121 23.90 9.73 8.10
N SER A 122 24.45 8.64 8.64
CA SER A 122 25.64 8.69 9.49
C SER A 122 26.88 8.64 8.60
N GLY A 123 27.35 9.81 8.19
CA GLY A 123 28.73 10.01 7.72
C GLY A 123 29.03 11.50 7.53
N PRO A 124 30.25 11.99 7.78
CA PRO A 124 31.42 11.35 8.37
C PRO A 124 31.75 11.93 9.76
N SER A 125 32.05 11.07 10.74
CA SER A 125 32.75 11.54 11.94
C SER A 125 34.19 11.90 11.55
N GLY A 126 34.41 13.18 11.28
CA GLY A 126 35.74 13.77 11.27
C GLY A 126 36.28 13.81 12.68
N ASN A 127 37.28 12.97 12.95
CA ASN A 127 38.34 13.18 13.94
C ASN A 127 39.43 12.16 13.59
N GLY A 128 40.57 12.56 13.05
CA GLY A 128 41.63 13.16 13.83
C GLY A 128 42.69 12.09 14.10
N GLN A 129 43.74 12.09 13.26
CA GLN A 129 45.13 12.01 13.72
C GLN A 129 45.53 10.78 14.57
N ASP A 130 46.13 9.76 13.93
CA ASP A 130 47.41 9.14 14.34
C ASP A 130 47.59 7.79 13.63
N SER A 131 48.26 7.79 12.48
CA SER A 131 48.98 6.60 12.01
C SER A 131 50.10 6.97 11.02
N ASP A 132 50.72 8.14 11.20
CA ASP A 132 52.02 8.48 10.59
C ASP A 132 53.21 7.91 11.40
N ASN A 133 52.97 6.88 12.22
CA ASN A 133 53.97 6.33 13.14
C ASN A 133 54.43 4.89 12.83
N HIS A 134 54.23 4.42 11.59
CA HIS A 134 54.77 3.11 11.17
C HIS A 134 55.68 3.11 9.95
N GLU A 135 55.99 4.27 9.36
CA GLU A 135 56.89 4.34 8.19
C GLU A 135 58.28 4.95 8.48
N ALA A 136 58.51 5.53 9.66
CA ALA A 136 59.79 6.16 10.01
C ALA A 136 60.78 5.27 10.79
N ALA A 137 60.36 4.12 11.35
CA ALA A 137 61.22 3.29 12.21
C ALA A 137 61.83 2.04 11.54
N ALA A 138 61.45 1.71 10.29
CA ALA A 138 61.97 0.52 9.59
C ALA A 138 63.14 0.81 8.63
N SER A 139 63.49 2.08 8.40
CA SER A 139 64.62 2.49 7.56
C SER A 139 65.94 2.70 8.32
N GLU A 140 65.93 2.63 9.66
CA GLU A 140 67.12 2.77 10.51
C GLU A 140 67.80 1.44 10.89
N GLY A 141 67.18 0.29 10.58
CA GLY A 141 67.74 -1.05 10.81
C GLY A 141 68.50 -1.66 9.64
N ARG A 142 68.84 -0.85 8.62
CA ARG A 142 69.63 -1.26 7.45
C ARG A 142 70.90 -0.42 7.36
N ARG A 143 71.77 -0.59 8.36
CA ARG A 143 73.22 -0.32 8.28
C ARG A 143 73.96 -1.52 8.83
#